data_AF-A0A8J4QC96-F1
#
_entry.id   AF-A0A8J4QC96-F1
#
_cell.length_a   1.000
_cell.length_b   1.000
_cell.length_c   1.000
_cell.angle_alpha   90.00
_cell.angle_beta   90.00
_cell.angle_gamma   90.00
#
_symmetry.space_group_name_H-M   'P 1'
#
loop_
_entity.id
_entity.type
_entity.pdbx_description
1 polymer ?
#
loop_
_entity_poly.entity_id
_entity_poly.type
_entity_poly.pdbx_seq_one_letter_code
_entity_poly.pdbx_strand_id
1 'polypeptide(L)'
;MKKERSLIYVYVFDKFRSRDGRFIDSLSRDVEGLLSLYEASHLRMHGENILAEARDFSIKNLNLLMKKLDSNSAKKVKQSLEIPLYWRMPRVEARNFIDAYQKDNTKKWTLLELAKLDYNLVQSVYQQELKELERWWRDLGFKDKLTFSRDRVMENYMWAVGIIFEPQFSKCRIGLTKSVCILLVIDDMYDVYGLLDELECFTDAVKRWEMKAMEDLPEYMKICYVAILNFANEMAGDVIKDHGLNTLTYLIEEVS
;
A
#
# COMPACT_ATOMS: atom_id res chain seq x y z
N MET A 1 15.12 -13.88 -4.10
CA MET A 1 15.76 -14.41 -2.87
C MET A 1 15.72 -13.48 -1.65
N LYS A 2 16.40 -12.32 -1.55
CA LYS A 2 16.31 -11.49 -0.31
C LYS A 2 14.87 -11.01 0.00
N LYS A 3 14.13 -10.61 -1.04
CA LYS A 3 12.68 -10.30 -0.96
C LYS A 3 11.84 -11.48 -0.45
N GLU A 4 12.27 -12.71 -0.72
CA GLU A 4 11.59 -13.95 -0.30
C GLU A 4 12.17 -14.50 1.02
N ARG A 5 12.85 -13.64 1.80
CA ARG A 5 13.50 -13.97 3.09
C ARG A 5 14.54 -15.08 2.99
N SER A 6 15.11 -15.33 1.80
CA SER A 6 16.28 -16.20 1.67
C SER A 6 17.52 -15.47 2.18
N LEU A 7 18.31 -16.15 3.03
CA LEU A 7 19.62 -15.65 3.46
C LEU A 7 20.57 -15.61 2.26
N ILE A 8 20.88 -14.42 1.78
CA ILE A 8 21.96 -14.19 0.81
C ILE A 8 23.05 -13.38 1.49
N TYR A 9 24.25 -13.94 1.48
CA TYR A 9 25.44 -13.22 1.89
C TYR A 9 25.75 -12.08 0.91
N VAL A 10 25.85 -10.85 1.42
CA VAL A 10 26.23 -9.68 0.64
C VAL A 10 27.63 -9.79 0.00
N TYR A 11 28.45 -10.74 0.48
CA TYR A 11 29.74 -11.10 -0.11
C TYR A 11 29.64 -11.62 -1.56
N VAL A 12 28.44 -11.96 -2.06
CA VAL A 12 28.23 -12.24 -3.49
C VAL A 12 28.65 -11.06 -4.38
N PHE A 13 28.65 -9.84 -3.84
CA PHE A 13 29.05 -8.63 -4.56
C PHE A 13 30.56 -8.39 -4.55
N ASP A 14 31.36 -9.09 -3.74
CA ASP A 14 32.81 -8.83 -3.64
C ASP A 14 33.56 -9.16 -4.93
N LYS A 15 33.06 -10.09 -5.74
CA LYS A 15 33.62 -10.36 -7.09
C LYS A 15 33.53 -9.17 -8.05
N PHE A 16 32.73 -8.16 -7.71
CA PHE A 16 32.56 -6.92 -8.48
C PHE A 16 33.29 -5.73 -7.85
N ARG A 17 34.12 -5.98 -6.83
CA ARG A 17 34.84 -4.95 -6.08
C ARG A 17 36.35 -5.11 -6.25
N SER A 18 37.06 -3.98 -6.28
CA SER A 18 38.52 -3.92 -6.28
C SER A 18 39.10 -4.13 -4.89
N ARG A 19 40.43 -4.28 -4.81
CA ARG A 19 41.16 -4.54 -3.56
C ARG A 19 41.04 -3.42 -2.53
N ASP A 20 40.73 -2.20 -2.96
CA ASP A 20 40.43 -1.05 -2.09
C ASP A 20 39.00 -1.11 -1.51
N GLY A 21 38.25 -2.17 -1.82
CA GLY A 21 36.89 -2.39 -1.35
C GLY A 21 35.85 -1.54 -2.06
N ARG A 22 36.12 -0.99 -3.25
CA ARG A 22 35.14 -0.24 -4.05
C ARG A 22 34.63 -1.02 -5.27
N PHE A 23 33.43 -0.74 -5.76
CA PHE A 23 32.93 -1.30 -7.03
C PHE A 23 33.84 -0.91 -8.20
N ILE A 24 34.14 -1.90 -9.06
CA ILE A 24 35.08 -1.73 -10.18
C ILE A 24 34.52 -0.72 -11.19
N ASP A 25 35.32 0.30 -11.52
CA ASP A 25 34.91 1.39 -12.42
C ASP A 25 34.49 0.94 -13.82
N SER A 26 34.96 -0.22 -14.31
CA SER A 26 34.53 -0.77 -15.61
C SER A 26 33.04 -1.10 -15.67
N LEU A 27 32.39 -1.30 -14.51
CA LEU A 27 30.96 -1.55 -14.40
C LEU A 27 30.12 -0.26 -14.59
N SER A 28 30.75 0.92 -14.57
CA SER A 28 30.08 2.23 -14.68
C SER A 28 29.32 2.45 -15.99
N ARG A 29 29.50 1.59 -16.99
CA ARG A 29 28.85 1.71 -18.31
C ARG A 29 27.70 0.72 -18.52
N ASP A 30 27.55 -0.26 -17.64
CA ASP A 30 26.49 -1.28 -17.75
C ASP A 30 25.20 -0.77 -17.09
N VAL A 31 24.34 -0.13 -17.89
CA VAL A 31 23.10 0.50 -17.39
C VAL A 31 22.18 -0.51 -16.70
N GLU A 32 21.98 -1.69 -17.30
CA GLU A 32 21.08 -2.71 -16.75
C GLU A 32 21.68 -3.36 -15.50
N GLY A 33 23.00 -3.59 -15.48
CA GLY A 33 23.71 -4.03 -14.28
C GLY A 33 23.63 -3.01 -13.14
N LEU A 34 23.85 -1.72 -13.42
CA LEU A 34 23.77 -0.64 -12.45
C LEU A 34 22.35 -0.49 -11.89
N LEU A 35 21.33 -0.58 -12.75
CA LEU A 35 19.93 -0.52 -12.35
C LEU A 35 19.56 -1.73 -11.47
N SER A 36 19.99 -2.93 -11.86
CA SER A 36 19.77 -4.15 -11.05
C SER A 36 20.45 -4.05 -9.68
N LEU A 37 21.69 -3.53 -9.64
CA LEU A 37 22.44 -3.31 -8.42
C LEU A 37 21.76 -2.26 -7.52
N TYR A 38 21.27 -1.17 -8.12
CA TYR A 38 20.50 -0.13 -7.44
C TYR A 38 19.23 -0.72 -6.79
N GLU A 39 18.43 -1.48 -7.54
CA GLU A 39 17.20 -2.06 -7.00
C GLU A 39 17.50 -3.06 -5.88
N ALA A 40 18.52 -3.91 -6.05
CA ALA A 40 18.96 -4.85 -5.02
C ALA A 40 19.47 -4.16 -3.75
N SER A 41 20.10 -2.99 -3.88
CA SER A 41 20.61 -2.22 -2.73
C SER A 41 19.52 -1.75 -1.77
N HIS A 42 18.27 -1.63 -2.21
CA HIS A 42 17.14 -1.24 -1.36
C HIS A 42 16.61 -2.37 -0.47
N LEU A 43 17.14 -3.59 -0.63
CA LEU A 43 16.91 -4.73 0.27
C LEU A 43 17.97 -4.82 1.38
N ARG A 44 18.77 -3.77 1.57
CA ARG A 44 19.84 -3.68 2.58
C ARG A 44 19.28 -3.76 4.00
N MET A 45 19.94 -4.55 4.85
CA MET A 45 19.74 -4.60 6.29
C MET A 45 20.86 -3.86 7.05
N HIS A 46 20.65 -3.61 8.35
CA HIS A 46 21.65 -2.95 9.18
C HIS A 46 23.00 -3.70 9.15
N GLY A 47 24.11 -2.96 9.00
CA GLY A 47 25.46 -3.51 8.92
C GLY A 47 25.92 -3.95 7.52
N GLU A 48 25.04 -3.94 6.51
CA GLU A 48 25.37 -4.33 5.14
C GLU A 48 25.97 -3.17 4.32
N ASN A 49 27.18 -2.72 4.71
CA ASN A 49 27.87 -1.58 4.09
C ASN A 49 28.12 -1.74 2.59
N ILE A 50 28.31 -2.98 2.12
CA ILE A 50 28.49 -3.30 0.69
C ILE A 50 27.30 -2.82 -0.14
N LEU A 51 26.07 -2.98 0.36
CA LEU A 51 24.88 -2.54 -0.34
C LEU A 51 24.67 -1.02 -0.24
N ALA A 52 25.18 -0.37 0.82
CA ALA A 52 25.20 1.08 0.90
C ALA A 52 26.09 1.66 -0.21
N GLU A 53 27.31 1.13 -0.33
CA GLU A 53 28.25 1.50 -1.38
C GLU A 53 27.70 1.20 -2.79
N ALA A 54 27.04 0.05 -2.95
CA ALA A 54 26.39 -0.34 -4.21
C ALA A 54 25.33 0.68 -4.66
N ARG A 55 24.53 1.18 -3.71
CA ARG A 55 23.53 2.21 -3.96
C ARG A 55 24.19 3.49 -4.48
N ASP A 56 25.21 3.98 -3.78
CA ASP A 56 25.89 5.23 -4.12
C ASP A 56 26.60 5.13 -5.47
N PHE A 57 27.29 4.00 -5.72
CA PHE A 57 27.93 3.70 -6.99
C PHE A 57 26.93 3.68 -8.14
N SER A 58 25.79 3.00 -7.98
CA SER A 58 24.75 2.96 -9.01
C SER A 58 24.12 4.32 -9.27
N ILE A 59 23.73 5.07 -8.22
CA ILE A 59 23.12 6.41 -8.37
C ILE A 59 24.04 7.34 -9.15
N LYS A 60 25.33 7.39 -8.78
CA LYS A 60 26.32 8.24 -9.45
C LYS A 60 26.39 7.92 -10.94
N ASN A 61 26.57 6.66 -11.29
CA ASN A 61 26.79 6.25 -12.68
C ASN A 61 25.51 6.33 -13.53
N LEU A 62 24.34 5.96 -12.98
CA LEU A 62 23.05 6.11 -13.67
C LEU A 62 22.75 7.57 -14.00
N ASN A 63 23.04 8.50 -13.09
CA ASN A 63 22.88 9.95 -13.36
C ASN A 63 23.82 10.45 -14.46
N LEU A 64 25.07 9.96 -14.49
CA LEU A 64 26.04 10.31 -15.55
C LEU A 64 25.61 9.78 -16.92
N LEU A 65 24.98 8.60 -16.96
CA LEU A 65 24.52 7.97 -18.20
C LEU A 65 23.17 8.50 -18.68
N MET A 66 22.35 9.11 -17.82
CA MET A 66 20.97 9.51 -18.10
C MET A 66 20.78 10.24 -19.45
N LYS A 67 21.67 11.19 -19.78
CA LYS A 67 21.59 11.99 -21.02
C LYS A 67 21.92 11.20 -22.30
N LYS A 68 22.51 10.02 -22.16
CA LYS A 68 22.96 9.14 -23.26
C LYS A 68 22.00 7.98 -23.53
N LEU A 69 20.99 7.82 -22.67
CA LEU A 69 19.99 6.77 -22.80
C LEU A 69 18.93 7.15 -23.83
N ASP A 70 18.34 6.15 -24.49
CA ASP A 70 17.10 6.35 -25.23
C ASP A 70 15.94 6.72 -24.28
N SER A 71 14.86 7.26 -24.85
CA SER A 71 13.72 7.78 -24.09
C SER A 71 13.12 6.74 -23.13
N ASN A 72 13.01 5.47 -23.54
CA ASN A 72 12.40 4.43 -22.70
C ASN A 72 13.33 4.05 -21.54
N SER A 73 14.61 3.84 -21.82
CA SER A 73 15.61 3.52 -20.80
C SER A 73 15.78 4.68 -19.80
N ALA A 74 15.83 5.92 -20.28
CA ALA A 74 15.89 7.11 -19.44
C ALA A 74 14.67 7.20 -18.50
N LYS A 75 13.47 6.91 -19.00
CA LYS A 75 12.25 6.88 -18.19
C LYS A 75 12.32 5.80 -17.10
N LYS A 76 12.76 4.59 -17.45
CA LYS A 76 12.92 3.47 -16.50
C LYS A 76 13.91 3.83 -15.38
N VAL A 77 15.09 4.34 -15.74
CA VAL A 77 16.10 4.77 -14.77
C VAL A 77 15.59 5.89 -13.88
N LYS A 78 14.93 6.91 -14.46
CA LYS A 78 14.36 8.02 -13.70
C LYS A 78 13.32 7.54 -12.68
N GLN A 79 12.40 6.67 -13.09
CA GLN A 79 11.40 6.09 -12.19
C GLN A 79 12.07 5.34 -11.02
N SER A 80 13.12 4.57 -11.28
CA SER A 80 13.89 3.86 -10.24
C SER A 80 14.61 4.78 -9.28
N LEU A 81 15.23 5.83 -9.78
CA LEU A 81 15.88 6.83 -8.92
C LEU A 81 14.89 7.64 -8.09
N GLU A 82 13.65 7.81 -8.54
CA GLU A 82 12.58 8.48 -7.79
C GLU A 82 12.03 7.59 -6.67
N ILE A 83 11.60 6.37 -7.02
CA ILE A 83 11.15 5.37 -6.05
C ILE A 83 11.72 4.01 -6.51
N PRO A 84 12.51 3.31 -5.69
CA PRO A 84 13.01 1.99 -6.05
C PRO A 84 11.85 1.00 -6.16
N LEU A 85 11.96 0.03 -7.06
CA LEU A 85 10.95 -0.99 -7.36
C LEU A 85 10.45 -1.69 -6.11
N TYR A 86 11.31 -1.94 -5.13
CA TYR A 86 10.93 -2.61 -3.87
C TYR A 86 9.90 -1.83 -3.05
N TRP A 87 9.84 -0.50 -3.19
CA TRP A 87 8.90 0.36 -2.45
C TRP A 87 7.66 0.76 -3.25
N ARG A 88 7.59 0.37 -4.53
CA ARG A 88 6.44 0.71 -5.38
C ARG A 88 5.29 -0.26 -5.18
N MET A 89 4.08 0.23 -5.41
CA MET A 89 2.86 -0.58 -5.35
C MET A 89 2.87 -1.65 -6.47
N PRO A 90 2.84 -2.95 -6.14
CA PRO A 90 3.00 -4.03 -7.12
C PRO A 90 2.00 -3.98 -8.27
N ARG A 91 0.72 -3.66 -8.00
CA ARG A 91 -0.30 -3.60 -9.06
C ARG A 91 -0.13 -2.43 -10.01
N VAL A 92 0.28 -1.26 -9.51
CA VAL A 92 0.61 -0.11 -10.36
C VAL A 92 1.79 -0.45 -11.26
N GLU A 93 2.82 -1.08 -10.69
CA GLU A 93 4.00 -1.50 -11.45
C GLU A 93 3.71 -2.61 -12.44
N ALA A 94 2.82 -3.56 -12.12
CA ALA A 94 2.39 -4.58 -13.06
C ALA A 94 1.76 -3.94 -14.31
N ARG A 95 0.91 -2.91 -14.14
CA ARG A 95 0.34 -2.20 -15.29
C ARG A 95 1.41 -1.49 -16.12
N ASN A 96 2.27 -0.72 -15.45
CA ASN A 96 3.38 0.00 -16.10
C ASN A 96 4.26 -0.96 -16.90
N PHE A 97 4.57 -2.12 -16.32
CA PHE A 97 5.42 -3.12 -16.93
C PHE A 97 4.72 -3.84 -18.09
N ILE A 98 3.43 -4.17 -18.01
CA ILE A 98 2.65 -4.73 -19.14
C ILE A 98 2.71 -3.78 -20.34
N ASP A 99 2.50 -2.48 -20.11
CA ASP A 99 2.52 -1.47 -21.17
C ASP A 99 3.92 -1.28 -21.79
N ALA A 100 4.98 -1.44 -21.00
CA ALA A 100 6.36 -1.44 -21.47
C ALA A 100 6.71 -2.73 -22.24
N TYR A 101 6.42 -3.90 -21.66
CA TYR A 101 6.74 -5.21 -22.22
C TYR A 101 6.00 -5.49 -23.53
N GLN A 102 4.82 -4.92 -23.74
CA GLN A 102 4.12 -4.96 -25.03
C GLN A 102 4.96 -4.37 -26.18
N LYS A 103 5.76 -3.34 -25.90
CA LYS A 103 6.60 -2.65 -26.88
C LYS A 103 7.96 -3.31 -27.08
N ASP A 104 8.31 -4.28 -26.25
CA ASP A 104 9.56 -5.03 -26.36
C ASP A 104 9.52 -5.95 -27.60
N ASN A 105 10.58 -5.90 -28.41
CA ASN A 105 10.73 -6.74 -29.61
C ASN A 105 11.05 -8.21 -29.27
N THR A 106 11.58 -8.46 -28.06
CA THR A 106 11.95 -9.80 -27.56
C THR A 106 10.85 -10.47 -26.74
N LYS A 107 9.68 -9.84 -26.64
CA LYS A 107 8.56 -10.32 -25.82
C LYS A 107 8.13 -11.73 -26.20
N LYS A 108 7.83 -12.51 -25.16
CA LYS A 108 7.09 -13.77 -25.28
C LYS A 108 5.60 -13.48 -25.28
N TRP A 109 4.93 -13.73 -26.41
CA TRP A 109 3.50 -13.45 -26.59
C TRP A 109 2.62 -14.11 -25.54
N THR A 110 2.85 -15.40 -25.26
CA THR A 110 2.10 -16.14 -24.23
C THR A 110 2.19 -15.51 -22.85
N LEU A 111 3.36 -14.95 -22.48
CA LEU A 111 3.54 -14.28 -21.19
C LEU A 111 2.80 -12.94 -21.14
N LEU A 112 2.85 -12.16 -22.23
CA LEU A 112 2.13 -10.88 -22.32
C LEU A 112 0.61 -11.10 -22.27
N GLU A 113 0.10 -12.12 -22.97
CA GLU A 113 -1.31 -12.47 -22.97
C GLU A 113 -1.77 -12.89 -21.58
N LEU A 114 -1.04 -13.80 -20.93
CA LEU A 114 -1.31 -14.21 -19.55
C LEU A 114 -1.35 -13.00 -18.60
N ALA A 115 -0.35 -12.11 -18.68
CA ALA A 115 -0.28 -10.95 -17.80
C ALA A 115 -1.47 -9.99 -17.98
N LYS A 116 -1.93 -9.78 -19.22
CA LYS A 116 -3.11 -8.95 -19.49
C LYS A 116 -4.40 -9.58 -19.00
N LEU A 117 -4.57 -10.89 -19.22
CA LEU A 117 -5.75 -11.63 -18.77
C LEU A 117 -5.84 -11.65 -17.25
N ASP A 118 -4.75 -11.97 -16.54
CA ASP A 118 -4.68 -11.90 -15.08
C ASP A 118 -5.03 -10.50 -14.57
N TYR A 119 -4.39 -9.47 -15.12
CA TYR A 119 -4.60 -8.09 -14.68
C TYR A 119 -6.08 -7.69 -14.81
N ASN A 120 -6.71 -7.99 -15.94
CA ASN A 120 -8.11 -7.64 -16.18
C ASN A 120 -9.07 -8.48 -15.31
N LEU A 121 -8.76 -9.77 -15.10
CA LEU A 121 -9.56 -10.62 -14.22
C LEU A 121 -9.54 -10.07 -12.79
N VAL A 122 -8.37 -9.76 -12.25
CA VAL A 122 -8.28 -9.22 -10.89
C VAL A 122 -8.87 -7.80 -10.80
N GLN A 123 -8.70 -6.97 -11.83
CA GLN A 123 -9.37 -5.66 -11.90
C GLN A 123 -10.91 -5.80 -11.87
N SER A 124 -11.48 -6.84 -12.46
CA SER A 124 -12.92 -7.09 -12.41
C SER A 124 -13.41 -7.38 -10.99
N VAL A 125 -12.61 -8.08 -10.17
CA VAL A 125 -12.90 -8.31 -8.75
C VAL A 125 -12.91 -6.97 -8.02
N TYR A 126 -11.89 -6.13 -8.24
CA TYR A 126 -11.83 -4.81 -7.62
C TYR A 126 -13.03 -3.91 -7.95
N GLN A 127 -13.54 -3.99 -9.18
CA GLN A 127 -14.73 -3.24 -9.58
C GLN A 127 -16.00 -3.70 -8.88
N GLN A 128 -16.09 -4.98 -8.49
CA GLN A 128 -17.21 -5.48 -7.69
C GLN A 128 -17.10 -5.01 -6.23
N GLU A 129 -15.90 -5.07 -5.66
CA GLU A 129 -15.60 -4.55 -4.31
C GLU A 129 -15.95 -3.06 -4.21
N LEU A 130 -15.56 -2.26 -5.20
CA LEU A 130 -15.90 -0.84 -5.26
C LEU A 130 -17.41 -0.57 -5.30
N LYS A 131 -18.18 -1.37 -6.05
CA LYS A 131 -19.65 -1.21 -6.08
C LYS A 131 -20.27 -1.52 -4.72
N GLU A 132 -19.72 -2.49 -3.99
CA GLU A 132 -20.15 -2.80 -2.63
C GLU A 132 -19.83 -1.66 -1.68
N LEU A 133 -18.59 -1.17 -1.71
CA LEU A 133 -18.12 -0.06 -0.89
C LEU A 133 -18.87 1.24 -1.17
N GLU A 134 -19.18 1.55 -2.43
CA GLU A 134 -19.96 2.72 -2.80
C GLU A 134 -21.39 2.65 -2.24
N ARG A 135 -22.03 1.47 -2.29
CA ARG A 135 -23.35 1.25 -1.67
C ARG A 135 -23.28 1.44 -0.16
N TRP A 136 -22.34 0.76 0.49
CA TRP A 136 -22.11 0.86 1.93
C TRP A 136 -21.89 2.31 2.38
N TRP A 137 -21.02 3.06 1.69
CA TRP A 137 -20.73 4.45 2.02
C TRP A 137 -21.93 5.37 1.85
N ARG A 138 -22.70 5.18 0.76
CA ARG A 138 -23.94 5.92 0.55
C ARG A 138 -24.97 5.61 1.64
N ASP A 139 -25.09 4.35 2.04
CA ASP A 139 -26.07 3.90 3.05
C ASP A 139 -25.73 4.47 4.45
N LEU A 140 -24.46 4.71 4.76
CA LEU A 140 -24.06 5.47 5.96
C LEU A 140 -24.55 6.92 5.94
N GLY A 141 -24.65 7.53 4.76
CA GLY A 141 -25.10 8.91 4.58
C GLY A 141 -24.12 9.95 5.14
N PHE A 142 -22.86 9.58 5.35
CA PHE A 142 -21.84 10.48 5.93
C PHE A 142 -21.61 11.71 5.08
N LYS A 143 -21.65 11.59 3.75
CA LYS A 143 -21.50 12.72 2.84
C LYS A 143 -22.47 13.86 3.12
N ASP A 144 -23.73 13.53 3.43
CA ASP A 144 -24.78 14.52 3.65
C ASP A 144 -24.87 14.95 5.11
N LYS A 145 -24.59 14.03 6.05
CA LYS A 145 -24.76 14.27 7.50
C LYS A 145 -23.49 14.82 8.18
N LEU A 146 -22.32 14.51 7.64
CA LEU A 146 -20.99 14.86 8.18
C LEU A 146 -20.22 15.67 7.13
N THR A 147 -20.79 16.82 6.74
CA THR A 147 -20.27 17.67 5.65
C THR A 147 -18.88 18.25 5.91
N PHE A 148 -18.38 18.17 7.15
CA PHE A 148 -17.01 18.54 7.51
C PHE A 148 -15.98 17.50 7.06
N SER A 149 -16.38 16.23 6.88
CA SER A 149 -15.49 15.12 6.56
C SER A 149 -15.20 15.02 5.07
N ARG A 150 -13.99 14.59 4.71
CA ARG A 150 -13.60 14.34 3.32
C ARG A 150 -14.31 13.08 2.78
N ASP A 151 -14.75 13.12 1.51
CA ASP A 151 -15.35 11.99 0.79
C ASP A 151 -14.27 11.32 -0.11
N ARG A 152 -13.66 10.23 0.39
CA ARG A 152 -12.42 9.63 -0.17
C ARG A 152 -12.45 8.11 -0.33
N VAL A 153 -13.62 7.52 -0.56
CA VAL A 153 -13.77 6.05 -0.65
C VAL A 153 -12.87 5.43 -1.72
N MET A 154 -12.78 6.07 -2.88
CA MET A 154 -11.97 5.56 -4.00
C MET A 154 -10.48 5.57 -3.67
N GLU A 155 -9.99 6.64 -3.04
CA GLU A 155 -8.61 6.78 -2.62
C GLU A 155 -8.27 5.79 -1.49
N ASN A 156 -9.15 5.63 -0.51
CA ASN A 156 -9.00 4.67 0.59
C ASN A 156 -8.99 3.23 0.07
N TYR A 157 -9.82 2.93 -0.93
CA TYR A 157 -9.80 1.64 -1.60
C TYR A 157 -8.50 1.41 -2.39
N MET A 158 -7.98 2.45 -3.06
CA MET A 158 -6.70 2.36 -3.76
C MET A 158 -5.54 2.07 -2.79
N TRP A 159 -5.58 2.62 -1.58
CA TRP A 159 -4.66 2.27 -0.49
C TRP A 159 -4.77 0.79 -0.10
N ALA A 160 -5.99 0.27 0.08
CA ALA A 160 -6.21 -1.13 0.42
C ALA A 160 -5.68 -2.08 -0.67
N VAL A 161 -5.89 -1.77 -1.96
CA VAL A 161 -5.30 -2.51 -3.09
C VAL A 161 -3.78 -2.45 -3.09
N GLY A 162 -3.19 -1.32 -2.71
CA GLY A 162 -1.74 -1.14 -2.60
C GLY A 162 -1.10 -2.06 -1.55
N ILE A 163 -1.82 -2.35 -0.47
CA ILE A 163 -1.37 -3.22 0.63
C ILE A 163 -1.64 -4.69 0.32
N ILE A 164 -2.85 -5.03 -0.14
CA ILE A 164 -3.32 -6.41 -0.32
C ILE A 164 -3.96 -6.56 -1.70
N PHE A 165 -3.18 -6.90 -2.73
CA PHE A 165 -3.67 -6.91 -4.11
C PHE A 165 -4.19 -8.27 -4.59
N GLU A 166 -3.91 -9.36 -3.90
CA GLU A 166 -4.27 -10.69 -4.38
C GLU A 166 -5.80 -10.92 -4.30
N PRO A 167 -6.45 -11.44 -5.35
CA PRO A 167 -7.91 -11.43 -5.48
C PRO A 167 -8.64 -12.16 -4.34
N GLN A 168 -8.03 -13.20 -3.76
CA GLN A 168 -8.62 -13.97 -2.66
C GLN A 168 -8.84 -13.17 -1.36
N PHE A 169 -8.18 -12.02 -1.20
CA PHE A 169 -8.30 -11.18 0.00
C PHE A 169 -9.35 -10.06 -0.15
N SER A 170 -10.43 -10.35 -0.88
CA SER A 170 -11.52 -9.41 -1.15
C SER A 170 -12.13 -8.83 0.13
N LYS A 171 -12.51 -9.71 1.08
CA LYS A 171 -13.02 -9.31 2.39
C LYS A 171 -12.04 -8.40 3.14
N CYS A 172 -10.74 -8.68 3.07
CA CYS A 172 -9.72 -7.87 3.74
C CYS A 172 -9.61 -6.48 3.13
N ARG A 173 -9.66 -6.34 1.79
CA ARG A 173 -9.65 -5.02 1.13
C ARG A 173 -10.90 -4.21 1.44
N ILE A 174 -12.08 -4.84 1.40
CA ILE A 174 -13.35 -4.20 1.75
C ILE A 174 -13.29 -3.73 3.21
N GLY A 175 -12.96 -4.63 4.14
CA GLY A 175 -12.85 -4.33 5.57
C GLY A 175 -11.84 -3.20 5.86
N LEU A 176 -10.63 -3.29 5.29
CA LEU A 176 -9.61 -2.24 5.44
C LEU A 176 -10.08 -0.89 4.89
N THR A 177 -10.76 -0.88 3.75
CA THR A 177 -11.31 0.36 3.18
C THR A 177 -12.37 0.96 4.10
N LYS A 178 -13.30 0.13 4.61
CA LYS A 178 -14.31 0.57 5.57
C LYS A 178 -13.66 1.16 6.84
N SER A 179 -12.66 0.48 7.40
CA SER A 179 -11.89 0.97 8.55
C SER A 179 -11.28 2.35 8.27
N VAL A 180 -10.56 2.49 7.16
CA VAL A 180 -9.86 3.75 6.82
C VAL A 180 -10.86 4.88 6.56
N CYS A 181 -11.99 4.61 5.90
CA CYS A 181 -13.04 5.60 5.72
C CYS A 181 -13.63 6.11 7.04
N ILE A 182 -13.90 5.20 7.98
CA ILE A 182 -14.40 5.57 9.32
C ILE A 182 -13.32 6.35 10.08
N LEU A 183 -12.08 5.87 10.09
CA LEU A 183 -10.96 6.57 10.73
C LEU A 183 -10.74 7.96 10.18
N LEU A 184 -10.89 8.16 8.87
CA LEU A 184 -10.76 9.49 8.25
C LEU A 184 -11.84 10.46 8.74
N VAL A 185 -13.06 9.98 8.99
CA VAL A 185 -14.14 10.80 9.54
C VAL A 185 -13.87 11.16 10.99
N ILE A 186 -13.31 10.23 11.76
CA ILE A 186 -12.87 10.48 13.14
C ILE A 186 -11.70 11.48 13.15
N ASP A 187 -10.71 11.32 12.27
CA ASP A 187 -9.60 12.25 12.08
C ASP A 187 -10.11 13.67 11.80
N ASP A 188 -11.01 13.84 10.82
CA ASP A 188 -11.62 15.14 10.52
C ASP A 188 -12.45 15.69 11.70
N MET A 189 -13.07 14.82 12.48
CA MET A 189 -13.80 15.19 13.69
C MET A 189 -12.86 15.73 14.77
N TYR A 190 -11.72 15.10 15.03
CA TYR A 190 -10.78 15.52 16.07
C TYR A 190 -9.93 16.73 15.64
N ASP A 191 -9.51 16.79 14.38
CA ASP A 191 -8.55 17.81 13.92
C ASP A 191 -9.22 19.11 13.43
N VAL A 192 -10.46 19.04 12.96
CA VAL A 192 -11.11 20.18 12.26
C VAL A 192 -12.41 20.62 12.92
N TYR A 193 -13.24 19.69 13.39
CA TYR A 193 -14.65 20.00 13.68
C TYR A 193 -15.04 20.03 15.16
N GLY A 194 -14.66 19.01 15.94
CA GLY A 194 -15.16 18.79 17.29
C GLY A 194 -14.59 19.76 18.32
N LEU A 195 -15.43 20.13 19.30
CA LEU A 195 -14.98 20.87 20.47
C LEU A 195 -14.33 19.92 21.47
N LEU A 196 -13.35 20.41 22.24
CA LEU A 196 -12.59 19.58 23.18
C LEU A 196 -13.49 18.76 24.12
N ASP A 197 -14.49 19.41 24.74
CA ASP A 197 -15.43 18.73 25.66
C ASP A 197 -16.26 17.64 24.94
N GLU A 198 -16.62 17.84 23.67
CA GLU A 198 -17.35 16.84 22.88
C GLU A 198 -16.42 15.67 22.50
N LEU A 199 -15.16 15.95 22.17
CA LEU A 199 -14.15 14.95 21.83
C LEU A 199 -13.77 14.08 23.04
N GLU A 200 -13.72 14.67 24.24
CA GLU A 200 -13.58 13.91 25.50
C GLU A 200 -14.75 12.94 25.69
N CYS A 201 -15.99 13.42 25.50
CA CYS A 201 -17.18 12.55 25.54
C CYS A 201 -17.13 11.44 24.48
N PHE A 202 -16.69 11.73 23.25
CA PHE A 202 -16.55 10.72 22.20
C PHE A 202 -15.49 9.67 22.55
N THR A 203 -14.34 10.11 23.06
CA THR A 203 -13.26 9.23 23.53
C THR A 203 -13.78 8.28 24.61
N ASP A 204 -14.50 8.83 25.59
CA ASP A 204 -15.06 8.04 26.68
C ASP A 204 -16.14 7.06 26.19
N ALA A 205 -16.96 7.45 25.22
CA ALA A 205 -17.93 6.56 24.60
C ALA A 205 -17.26 5.38 23.89
N VAL A 206 -16.20 5.62 23.12
CA VAL A 206 -15.40 4.57 22.47
C VAL A 206 -14.81 3.61 23.51
N LYS A 207 -14.20 4.12 24.59
CA LYS A 207 -13.64 3.27 25.66
C LYS A 207 -14.68 2.39 26.35
N ARG A 208 -15.92 2.88 26.50
CA ARG A 208 -17.03 2.11 27.08
C ARG A 208 -17.57 1.06 26.12
N TRP A 209 -17.59 1.38 24.82
CA TRP A 209 -18.08 0.50 23.76
C TRP A 209 -19.52 0.00 23.97
N GLU A 210 -20.38 0.84 24.55
CA GLU A 210 -21.79 0.53 24.81
C GLU A 210 -22.71 1.37 23.93
N MET A 211 -23.83 0.81 23.47
CA MET A 211 -24.85 1.57 22.75
C MET A 211 -25.37 2.76 23.56
N LYS A 212 -25.51 2.61 24.89
CA LYS A 212 -26.00 3.67 25.77
C LYS A 212 -25.09 4.89 25.82
N ALA A 213 -23.78 4.72 25.61
CA ALA A 213 -22.83 5.83 25.60
C ALA A 213 -23.12 6.85 24.48
N MET A 214 -23.91 6.47 23.46
CA MET A 214 -24.35 7.39 22.41
C MET A 214 -25.31 8.46 22.91
N GLU A 215 -26.01 8.25 24.02
CA GLU A 215 -27.01 9.20 24.54
C GLU A 215 -26.37 10.53 24.94
N ASP A 216 -25.11 10.47 25.37
CA ASP A 216 -24.33 11.63 25.84
C ASP A 216 -23.64 12.39 24.69
N LEU A 217 -23.71 11.89 23.45
CA LEU A 217 -22.99 12.46 22.30
C LEU A 217 -23.85 13.46 21.49
N PRO A 218 -23.23 14.45 20.84
CA PRO A 218 -23.87 15.22 19.78
C PRO A 218 -24.36 14.34 18.62
N GLU A 219 -25.40 14.78 17.90
CA GLU A 219 -26.04 13.97 16.86
C GLU A 219 -25.08 13.52 15.75
N TYR A 220 -24.16 14.38 15.33
CA TYR A 220 -23.17 14.04 14.31
C TYR A 220 -22.18 12.96 14.79
N MET A 221 -21.81 12.97 16.07
CA MET A 221 -20.93 11.98 16.69
C MET A 221 -21.62 10.63 16.85
N LYS A 222 -22.92 10.61 17.17
CA LYS A 222 -23.70 9.37 17.24
C LYS A 222 -23.67 8.61 15.92
N ILE A 223 -23.79 9.32 14.81
CA ILE A 223 -23.75 8.74 13.46
C ILE A 223 -22.41 8.02 13.22
N CYS A 224 -21.30 8.65 13.60
CA CYS A 224 -19.97 8.05 13.50
C CYS A 224 -19.80 6.87 14.46
N TYR A 225 -20.21 7.03 15.73
CA TYR A 225 -20.12 6.00 16.77
C TYR A 225 -20.87 4.73 16.40
N VAL A 226 -22.11 4.85 15.92
CA VAL A 226 -22.91 3.70 15.46
C VAL A 226 -22.25 2.99 14.27
N ALA A 227 -21.60 3.74 13.36
CA ALA A 227 -20.89 3.13 12.25
C ALA A 227 -19.67 2.31 12.72
N ILE A 228 -18.91 2.80 13.70
CA ILE A 228 -17.78 2.08 14.31
C ILE A 228 -18.27 0.77 14.94
N LEU A 229 -19.32 0.83 15.77
CA LEU A 229 -19.89 -0.34 16.44
C LEU A 229 -20.39 -1.38 15.44
N ASN A 230 -21.16 -0.95 14.43
CA ASN A 230 -21.69 -1.85 13.42
C ASN A 230 -20.58 -2.52 12.61
N PHE A 231 -19.56 -1.75 12.23
CA PHE A 231 -18.43 -2.25 11.47
C PHE A 231 -17.62 -3.30 12.25
N ALA A 232 -17.30 -3.03 13.51
CA ALA A 232 -16.55 -3.98 14.34
C ALA A 232 -17.34 -5.28 14.58
N ASN A 233 -18.65 -5.17 14.81
CA ASN A 233 -19.53 -6.33 14.94
C ASN A 233 -19.64 -7.12 13.63
N GLU A 234 -19.73 -6.46 12.48
CA GLU A 234 -19.71 -7.09 11.15
C GLU A 234 -18.41 -7.89 10.97
N MET A 235 -17.26 -7.26 11.23
CA MET A 235 -15.95 -7.91 11.08
C MET A 235 -15.77 -9.08 12.05
N ALA A 236 -16.11 -8.91 13.32
CA ALA A 236 -16.05 -9.99 14.30
C ALA A 236 -16.99 -11.14 13.91
N GLY A 237 -18.19 -10.83 13.41
CA GLY A 237 -19.15 -11.82 12.91
C GLY A 237 -18.60 -12.64 11.74
N ASP A 238 -17.95 -11.98 10.77
CA ASP A 238 -17.30 -12.65 9.65
C ASP A 238 -16.16 -13.57 10.09
N VAL A 239 -15.31 -13.13 11.03
CA VAL A 239 -14.21 -13.95 11.55
C VAL A 239 -14.71 -15.12 12.38
N ILE A 240 -15.75 -14.93 13.20
CA ILE A 240 -16.39 -16.03 13.94
C ILE A 240 -16.96 -17.06 12.96
N LYS A 241 -17.62 -16.60 11.89
CA LYS A 241 -18.23 -17.50 10.90
C LYS A 241 -17.19 -18.29 10.11
N ASP A 242 -16.12 -17.65 9.66
CA ASP A 242 -15.14 -18.26 8.77
C ASP A 242 -14.05 -19.04 9.55
N HIS A 243 -13.74 -18.64 10.79
CA HIS A 243 -12.62 -19.16 11.57
C HIS A 243 -12.98 -19.63 12.98
N GLY A 244 -14.20 -19.40 13.46
CA GLY A 244 -14.62 -19.79 14.82
C GLY A 244 -13.98 -18.96 15.93
N LEU A 245 -13.36 -17.82 15.60
CA LEU A 245 -12.63 -16.98 16.54
C LEU A 245 -13.40 -15.70 16.84
N ASN A 246 -13.64 -15.41 18.13
CA ASN A 246 -14.20 -14.13 18.54
C ASN A 246 -13.09 -13.09 18.63
N THR A 247 -13.08 -12.13 17.69
CA THR A 247 -12.07 -11.08 17.60
C THR A 247 -12.53 -9.71 18.06
N LEU A 248 -13.77 -9.58 18.55
CA LEU A 248 -14.36 -8.28 18.90
C LEU A 248 -13.50 -7.54 19.93
N THR A 249 -13.03 -8.23 20.98
CA THR A 249 -12.19 -7.59 22.02
C THR A 249 -10.92 -6.99 21.46
N TYR A 250 -10.23 -7.67 20.53
CA TYR A 250 -9.03 -7.14 19.88
C TYR A 250 -9.35 -5.92 19.01
N LEU A 251 -10.50 -5.92 18.32
CA LEU A 251 -10.93 -4.76 17.54
C LEU A 251 -11.24 -3.55 18.43
N ILE A 252 -11.81 -3.76 19.61
CA ILE A 252 -12.08 -2.70 20.59
C ILE A 252 -10.76 -2.11 21.13
N GLU A 253 -9.81 -2.97 21.47
CA GLU A 253 -8.49 -2.57 22.00
C GLU A 253 -7.69 -1.70 21.01
N GLU A 254 -7.81 -1.94 19.71
CA GLU A 254 -7.13 -1.12 18.68
C GLU A 254 -7.77 0.26 18.46
N VAL A 255 -9.03 0.45 18.88
CA VAL A 255 -9.80 1.68 18.65
C VAL A 255 -9.93 2.55 19.92
N SER A 256 -9.71 1.97 21.11
CA SER A 256 -9.88 2.61 22.43
C SER A 256 -8.60 3.22 22.98
#